data_AF-A0AAX4J373-F1
#
_entry.id   AF-A0AAX4J373-F1
#
_cell.length_a   1.000
_cell.length_b   1.000
_cell.length_c   1.000
_cell.angle_alpha   90.00
_cell.angle_beta   90.00
_cell.angle_gamma   90.00
#
_symmetry.space_group_name_H-M   'P 1'
#
loop_
_entity.id
_entity.type
_entity.pdbx_description
1 polymer ?
#
loop_
_entity_poly.entity_id
_entity_poly.type
_entity_poly.pdbx_seq_one_letter_code
_entity_poly.pdbx_strand_id
1 'polypeptide(L)'
;MQNVSSASFKATCQPTRPSPRSGSKPVVLRLGEDIQFNHNYYNDVFAQRFDVVANKDRGRPPYIKALENKKQDEFRPHFQTGGEMGHFASAGPGTPTRSQQVARTYDPDEYLVMHLLLSTISWNPRGHVLGIIGLSHVSKKLAYKALTALGMEIHYHEVVRSAPEVEEELQATLHLTLHALMGASDCVTFRTPNIPTLVNAEAFATINTRVRLENTAQGQAINQEALIAALSSVKLSAAALDVHYHESRVSRTLAVI
;
A
#
# COMPACT_ATOMS: atom_id res chain seq x y z
N MET A 1 9.28 -14.86 -58.15
CA MET A 1 10.29 -14.81 -57.07
C MET A 1 9.56 -14.64 -55.75
N GLN A 2 9.77 -15.59 -54.85
CA GLN A 2 9.47 -15.61 -53.40
C GLN A 2 8.00 -15.64 -52.92
N ASN A 3 7.53 -16.88 -52.74
CA ASN A 3 6.52 -17.30 -51.77
C ASN A 3 6.95 -16.92 -50.35
N VAL A 4 6.14 -16.16 -49.62
CA VAL A 4 6.29 -15.99 -48.17
C VAL A 4 5.30 -16.94 -47.48
N SER A 5 5.86 -18.04 -46.98
CA SER A 5 5.20 -19.10 -46.23
C SER A 5 4.67 -18.58 -44.90
N SER A 6 3.41 -18.91 -44.60
CA SER A 6 2.77 -18.72 -43.30
C SER A 6 3.46 -19.58 -42.23
N ALA A 7 4.36 -18.96 -41.45
CA ALA A 7 4.96 -19.60 -40.28
C ALA A 7 3.93 -19.68 -39.14
N SER A 8 3.24 -20.82 -39.06
CA SER A 8 2.47 -21.23 -37.89
C SER A 8 3.42 -21.35 -36.68
N PHE A 9 3.30 -20.45 -35.71
CA PHE A 9 3.95 -20.56 -34.40
C PHE A 9 3.33 -21.77 -33.67
N LYS A 10 3.97 -22.95 -33.79
CA LYS A 10 3.65 -24.09 -32.95
C LYS A 10 4.14 -23.79 -31.54
N ALA A 11 3.20 -23.64 -30.61
CA ALA A 11 3.47 -23.62 -29.17
C ALA A 11 3.93 -25.03 -28.72
N THR A 12 5.17 -25.39 -29.02
CA THR A 12 5.83 -26.60 -28.50
C THR A 12 6.64 -26.23 -27.27
N CYS A 13 5.94 -26.08 -26.15
CA CYS A 13 6.43 -26.35 -24.80
C CYS A 13 5.25 -26.24 -23.84
N GLN A 14 4.36 -27.25 -23.85
CA GLN A 14 3.56 -27.50 -22.66
C GLN A 14 4.55 -27.99 -21.59
N PRO A 15 4.60 -27.38 -20.39
CA PRO A 15 5.39 -27.94 -19.31
C PRO A 15 4.84 -29.33 -19.02
N THR A 16 5.61 -30.37 -19.32
CA THR A 16 5.24 -31.74 -18.99
C THR A 16 5.18 -31.84 -17.48
N ARG A 17 3.97 -31.78 -16.93
CA ARG A 17 3.72 -31.95 -15.50
C ARG A 17 4.20 -33.36 -15.12
N PRO A 18 5.23 -33.51 -14.27
CA PRO A 18 5.61 -34.83 -13.81
C PRO A 18 4.41 -35.44 -13.07
N SER A 19 4.08 -36.69 -13.41
CA SER A 19 3.04 -37.42 -12.69
C SER A 19 3.42 -37.50 -11.20
N PRO A 20 2.51 -37.22 -10.26
CA PRO A 20 2.83 -37.28 -8.84
C PRO A 20 3.37 -38.68 -8.50
N ARG A 21 4.56 -38.74 -7.89
CA ARG A 21 5.14 -40.00 -7.40
C ARG A 21 4.15 -40.59 -6.39
N SER A 22 3.59 -41.76 -6.70
CA SER A 22 2.61 -42.41 -5.85
C SER A 22 3.25 -42.78 -4.50
N GLY A 23 2.81 -42.16 -3.41
CA GLY A 23 3.11 -42.57 -2.04
C GLY A 23 3.99 -41.63 -1.19
N SER A 24 4.54 -40.55 -1.75
CA SER A 24 5.35 -39.57 -0.97
C SER A 24 4.58 -38.26 -0.73
N LYS A 25 4.69 -37.68 0.48
CA LYS A 25 4.12 -36.36 0.78
C LYS A 25 4.66 -35.31 -0.21
N PRO A 26 3.82 -34.38 -0.70
CA PRO A 26 4.30 -33.25 -1.49
C PRO A 26 5.30 -32.40 -0.69
N VAL A 27 6.36 -31.94 -1.35
CA VAL A 27 7.43 -31.14 -0.74
C VAL A 27 7.05 -29.65 -0.79
N VAL A 28 7.22 -28.96 0.33
CA VAL A 28 7.04 -27.51 0.46
C VAL A 28 8.36 -26.88 0.87
N LEU A 29 8.86 -25.94 0.07
CA LEU A 29 10.02 -25.13 0.46
C LEU A 29 9.58 -23.96 1.31
N ARG A 30 10.06 -23.91 2.55
CA ARG A 30 9.89 -22.75 3.42
C ARG A 30 10.97 -21.71 3.11
N LEU A 31 10.53 -20.54 2.64
CA LEU A 31 11.37 -19.37 2.44
C LEU A 31 11.31 -18.48 3.68
N GLY A 32 12.48 -18.21 4.26
CA GLY A 32 12.60 -17.37 5.46
C GLY A 32 12.60 -18.17 6.76
N GLU A 33 12.16 -17.51 7.83
CA GLU A 33 12.24 -18.06 9.19
C GLU A 33 11.18 -19.12 9.47
N ASP A 34 11.27 -19.76 10.64
CA ASP A 34 10.21 -20.64 11.09
C ASP A 34 8.91 -19.89 11.36
N ILE A 35 7.81 -20.62 11.42
CA ILE A 35 6.52 -20.06 11.79
C ILE A 35 6.58 -19.48 13.21
N GLN A 36 6.13 -18.25 13.37
CA GLN A 36 6.09 -17.58 14.69
C GLN A 36 4.79 -17.83 15.45
N PHE A 37 3.71 -18.18 14.73
CA PHE A 37 2.37 -18.36 15.29
C PHE A 37 1.67 -19.58 14.66
N ASN A 38 0.57 -20.03 15.27
CA ASN A 38 -0.23 -21.17 14.81
C ASN A 38 0.51 -22.53 14.76
N HIS A 39 1.38 -22.78 15.75
CA HIS A 39 2.18 -24.01 15.84
C HIS A 39 1.34 -25.30 15.81
N ASN A 40 0.17 -25.31 16.47
CA ASN A 40 -0.69 -26.49 16.50
C ASN A 40 -1.16 -26.86 15.09
N TYR A 41 -1.64 -25.89 14.31
CA TYR A 41 -2.03 -26.14 12.92
C TYR A 41 -0.83 -26.60 12.07
N TYR A 42 0.32 -25.98 12.25
CA TYR A 42 1.51 -26.33 11.49
C TYR A 42 2.02 -27.74 11.79
N ASN A 43 2.10 -28.13 13.07
CA ASN A 43 2.61 -29.43 13.48
C ASN A 43 1.59 -30.55 13.21
N ASP A 44 0.32 -30.32 13.55
CA ASP A 44 -0.70 -31.37 13.58
C ASP A 44 -1.39 -31.54 12.22
N VAL A 45 -1.47 -30.49 11.40
CA VAL A 45 -2.19 -30.53 10.14
C VAL A 45 -1.25 -30.36 8.95
N PHE A 46 -0.41 -29.33 8.97
CA PHE A 46 0.40 -28.97 7.80
C PHE A 46 1.58 -29.93 7.59
N ALA A 47 2.41 -30.17 8.62
CA ALA A 47 3.57 -31.06 8.57
C ALA A 47 3.19 -32.55 8.41
N GLN A 48 1.95 -32.92 8.77
CA GLN A 48 1.43 -34.24 8.47
C GLN A 48 1.13 -34.41 6.98
N ARG A 49 0.73 -33.34 6.27
CA ARG A 49 0.37 -33.37 4.85
C ARG A 49 1.54 -33.10 3.90
N PHE A 50 2.52 -32.32 4.34
CA PHE A 50 3.64 -31.86 3.52
C PHE A 50 4.99 -32.22 4.14
N ASP A 51 5.99 -32.48 3.30
CA ASP A 51 7.38 -32.50 3.73
C ASP A 51 7.97 -31.09 3.59
N VAL A 52 8.24 -30.42 4.71
CA VAL A 52 8.65 -29.02 4.71
C VAL A 52 10.17 -28.92 4.77
N VAL A 53 10.78 -28.47 3.68
CA VAL A 53 12.22 -28.24 3.60
C VAL A 53 12.51 -26.77 3.84
N ALA A 54 13.33 -26.44 4.83
CA ALA A 54 13.73 -25.06 5.09
C ALA A 54 14.88 -24.64 4.16
N ASN A 55 14.72 -23.51 3.46
CA ASN A 55 15.83 -22.89 2.76
C ASN A 55 16.73 -22.17 3.77
N LYS A 56 17.88 -22.78 4.10
CA LYS A 56 18.84 -22.21 5.06
C LYS A 56 19.62 -21.02 4.47
N ASP A 57 19.78 -20.98 3.14
CA ASP A 57 20.54 -19.94 2.46
C ASP A 57 19.60 -18.83 1.96
N ARG A 58 19.64 -17.68 2.63
CA ARG A 58 18.76 -16.52 2.35
C ARG A 58 19.18 -15.71 1.11
N GLY A 59 20.32 -16.04 0.50
CA GLY A 59 20.86 -15.30 -0.64
C GLY A 59 20.27 -15.74 -1.98
N ARG A 60 20.02 -14.76 -2.87
CA ARG A 60 19.57 -15.02 -4.26
C ARG A 60 20.54 -15.90 -5.06
N PRO A 61 21.89 -15.71 -5.02
CA PRO A 61 22.80 -16.55 -5.79
C PRO A 61 22.85 -18.02 -5.32
N PRO A 62 22.92 -18.34 -4.00
CA PRO A 62 22.77 -19.70 -3.49
C PRO A 62 21.43 -20.35 -3.87
N TYR A 63 20.34 -19.59 -3.83
CA TYR A 63 19.00 -20.07 -4.19
C TYR A 63 18.91 -20.48 -5.67
N ILE A 64 19.43 -19.65 -6.58
CA ILE A 64 19.49 -19.98 -8.01
C ILE A 64 20.32 -21.26 -8.24
N LYS A 65 21.50 -21.37 -7.60
CA LYS A 65 22.32 -22.59 -7.67
C LYS A 65 21.61 -23.82 -7.10
N ALA A 66 20.78 -23.67 -6.06
CA ALA A 66 20.01 -24.78 -5.48
C ALA A 66 18.92 -25.28 -6.44
N LEU A 67 18.27 -24.36 -7.17
CA LEU A 67 17.29 -24.69 -8.21
C LEU A 67 17.95 -25.34 -9.43
N GLU A 68 19.10 -24.83 -9.87
CA GLU A 68 19.87 -25.38 -11.01
C GLU A 68 20.33 -26.83 -10.76
N ASN A 69 20.70 -27.14 -9.52
CA ASN A 69 21.16 -28.48 -9.15
C ASN A 69 20.03 -29.53 -9.02
N LYS A 70 18.79 -29.22 -9.43
CA LYS A 70 17.59 -30.07 -9.31
C LYS A 70 17.43 -30.74 -7.94
N LYS A 71 17.95 -30.10 -6.88
CA LYS A 71 17.85 -30.67 -5.54
C LYS A 71 16.40 -30.68 -5.04
N GLN A 72 15.51 -29.97 -5.72
CA GLN A 72 14.11 -29.85 -5.34
C GLN A 72 13.24 -29.67 -6.59
N ASP A 73 12.53 -30.73 -6.97
CA ASP A 73 11.61 -30.74 -8.10
C ASP A 73 10.19 -30.34 -7.65
N GLU A 74 9.57 -29.46 -8.44
CA GLU A 74 8.16 -29.03 -8.39
C GLU A 74 7.73 -28.24 -7.14
N PHE A 75 7.71 -26.91 -7.27
CA PHE A 75 7.29 -25.99 -6.20
C PHE A 75 6.01 -25.24 -6.50
N ARG A 76 5.17 -25.10 -5.47
CA ARG A 76 4.20 -24.01 -5.37
C ARG A 76 4.77 -22.95 -4.43
N PRO A 77 5.10 -21.75 -4.93
CA PRO A 77 5.54 -20.68 -4.04
C PRO A 77 4.36 -20.26 -3.17
N HIS A 78 4.45 -20.55 -1.87
CA HIS A 78 3.58 -19.94 -0.87
C HIS A 78 4.26 -18.66 -0.38
N PHE A 79 3.88 -17.52 -0.95
CA PHE A 79 4.26 -16.21 -0.41
C PHE A 79 3.36 -15.90 0.79
N GLN A 80 3.68 -16.47 1.94
CA GLN A 80 3.31 -15.91 3.23
C GLN A 80 4.50 -15.96 4.16
N THR A 81 5.42 -15.05 3.95
CA THR A 81 6.27 -14.51 5.01
C THR A 81 6.56 -13.08 4.60
N GLY A 82 5.76 -12.14 5.14
CA GLY A 82 6.12 -10.73 5.23
C GLY A 82 7.28 -10.51 6.22
N GLY A 83 8.37 -11.26 6.02
CA GLY A 83 9.60 -11.17 6.82
C GLY A 83 10.53 -10.03 6.36
N GLU A 84 10.09 -9.23 5.39
CA GLU A 84 10.72 -7.95 5.02
C GLU A 84 9.90 -6.75 5.50
N MET A 85 9.14 -6.90 6.60
CA MET A 85 9.10 -5.78 7.55
C MET A 85 10.50 -5.71 8.13
N GLY A 86 11.38 -4.95 7.48
CA GLY A 86 12.70 -4.63 7.99
C GLY A 86 12.57 -4.16 9.44
N HIS A 87 13.67 -4.19 10.19
CA HIS A 87 13.72 -3.53 11.50
C HIS A 87 12.96 -2.21 11.39
N PHE A 88 11.81 -2.11 12.07
CA PHE A 88 11.30 -0.84 12.53
C PHE A 88 12.37 -0.37 13.52
N ALA A 89 13.47 0.12 12.99
CA ALA A 89 14.46 0.87 13.72
C ALA A 89 13.71 2.13 14.14
N SER A 90 13.04 2.02 15.28
CA SER A 90 12.66 3.12 16.15
C SER A 90 12.49 4.44 15.41
N ALA A 91 11.42 4.58 14.62
CA ALA A 91 10.73 5.85 14.72
C ALA A 91 10.33 5.91 16.19
N GLY A 92 11.04 6.70 16.98
CA GLY A 92 10.73 6.92 18.39
C GLY A 92 9.26 7.35 18.55
N PRO A 93 8.77 7.50 19.80
CA PRO A 93 7.41 7.94 20.06
C PRO A 93 7.11 9.13 19.15
N GLY A 94 6.02 9.02 18.37
CA GLY A 94 5.77 9.78 17.14
C GLY A 94 6.16 11.26 17.25
N THR A 95 6.61 11.83 16.13
CA THR A 95 6.98 13.25 16.04
C THR A 95 5.96 14.06 16.84
N PRO A 96 6.40 14.73 17.93
CA PRO A 96 5.46 15.37 18.82
C PRO A 96 4.62 16.34 18.01
N THR A 97 3.30 16.27 18.20
CA THR A 97 2.37 17.24 17.61
C THR A 97 2.84 18.66 17.92
N ARG A 98 2.48 19.64 17.08
CA ARG A 98 2.91 21.02 17.28
C ARG A 98 2.56 21.57 18.68
N SER A 99 1.44 21.13 19.25
CA SER A 99 1.08 21.42 20.65
C SER A 99 1.99 20.74 21.67
N GLN A 100 2.42 19.49 21.44
CA GLN A 100 3.40 18.80 22.28
C GLN A 100 4.80 19.41 22.18
N GLN A 101 5.18 19.92 21.00
CA GLN A 101 6.46 20.63 20.81
C GLN A 101 6.49 21.92 21.62
N VAL A 102 5.43 22.73 21.53
CA VAL A 102 5.35 23.99 22.26
C VAL A 102 5.11 23.77 23.76
N ALA A 103 4.38 22.74 24.17
CA ALA A 103 4.28 22.39 25.59
C ALA A 103 5.64 22.11 26.24
N ARG A 104 6.63 21.65 25.47
CA ARG A 104 8.00 21.39 25.95
C ARG A 104 8.85 22.65 26.09
N THR A 105 8.43 23.80 25.54
CA THR A 105 9.13 25.08 25.76
C THR A 105 8.81 25.66 27.14
N TYR A 106 7.76 25.16 27.81
CA TYR A 106 7.24 25.67 29.09
C TYR A 106 6.85 27.15 29.06
N ASP A 107 6.65 27.72 27.87
CA ASP A 107 6.19 29.08 27.67
C ASP A 107 4.65 29.11 27.50
N PRO A 108 3.90 29.72 28.42
CA PRO A 108 2.44 29.76 28.36
C PRO A 108 1.92 30.60 27.18
N ASP A 109 2.64 31.64 26.76
CA ASP A 109 2.21 32.51 25.66
C ASP A 109 2.40 31.81 24.31
N GLU A 110 3.55 31.14 24.11
CA GLU A 110 3.75 30.31 22.92
C GLU A 110 2.70 29.18 22.86
N TYR A 111 2.41 28.54 23.99
CA TYR A 111 1.43 27.46 24.07
C TYR A 111 0.03 27.92 23.69
N LEU A 112 -0.39 29.10 24.18
CA LEU A 112 -1.67 29.70 23.88
C LEU A 112 -1.77 30.08 22.40
N VAL A 113 -0.76 30.76 21.87
CA VAL A 113 -0.70 31.14 20.45
C VAL A 113 -0.81 29.90 19.57
N MET A 114 -0.11 28.82 19.92
CA MET A 114 -0.14 27.61 19.11
C MET A 114 -1.48 26.86 19.20
N HIS A 115 -2.16 26.88 20.35
CA HIS A 115 -3.52 26.33 20.48
C HIS A 115 -4.55 27.13 19.67
N LEU A 116 -4.45 28.46 19.68
CA LEU A 116 -5.29 29.32 18.84
C LEU A 116 -5.03 29.05 17.36
N LEU A 117 -3.77 28.93 16.94
CA LEU A 117 -3.41 28.59 15.57
C LEU A 117 -3.94 27.20 15.16
N LEU A 118 -3.79 26.18 16.01
CA LEU A 118 -4.32 24.83 15.74
C LEU A 118 -5.83 24.85 15.52
N SER A 119 -6.57 25.65 16.29
CA SER A 119 -8.01 25.79 16.10
C SER A 119 -8.39 26.38 14.73
N THR A 120 -7.54 27.20 14.12
CA THR A 120 -7.78 27.80 12.80
C THR A 120 -7.46 26.87 11.62
N ILE A 121 -6.66 25.82 11.85
CA ILE A 121 -6.25 24.87 10.81
C ILE A 121 -6.85 23.46 10.98
N SER A 122 -7.50 23.20 12.11
CA SER A 122 -8.16 21.93 12.41
C SER A 122 -9.61 21.93 11.90
N TRP A 123 -10.04 20.80 11.34
CA TRP A 123 -11.38 20.64 10.78
C TRP A 123 -11.97 19.32 11.23
N ASN A 124 -13.27 19.32 11.50
CA ASN A 124 -14.00 18.10 11.77
C ASN A 124 -14.18 17.34 10.45
N PRO A 125 -13.87 16.02 10.37
CA PRO A 125 -14.12 15.23 9.17
C PRO A 125 -15.59 15.19 8.74
N ARG A 126 -16.54 15.35 9.67
CA ARG A 126 -17.97 15.29 9.35
C ARG A 126 -18.34 16.29 8.26
N GLY A 127 -19.13 15.82 7.28
CA GLY A 127 -19.61 16.61 6.14
C GLY A 127 -18.54 16.95 5.11
N HIS A 128 -17.33 16.43 5.25
CA HIS A 128 -16.27 16.56 4.24
C HIS A 128 -16.18 15.29 3.39
N VAL A 129 -15.65 15.44 2.18
CA VAL A 129 -15.50 14.37 1.21
C VAL A 129 -14.18 13.63 1.40
N LEU A 130 -14.27 12.32 1.61
CA LEU A 130 -13.15 11.38 1.53
C LEU A 130 -13.07 10.79 0.11
N GLY A 131 -12.05 11.21 -0.64
CA GLY A 131 -11.70 10.65 -1.94
C GLY A 131 -10.80 9.43 -1.82
N ILE A 132 -11.25 8.29 -2.33
CA ILE A 132 -10.53 7.02 -2.28
C ILE A 132 -10.10 6.63 -3.70
N ILE A 133 -8.79 6.50 -3.90
CA ILE A 133 -8.24 6.00 -5.17
C ILE A 133 -7.93 4.52 -4.97
N GLY A 134 -8.71 3.66 -5.63
CA GLY A 134 -8.69 2.22 -5.43
C GLY A 134 -9.66 1.75 -4.33
N LEU A 135 -10.85 1.25 -4.70
CA LEU A 135 -11.88 0.77 -3.77
C LEU A 135 -11.75 -0.74 -3.52
N SER A 136 -10.59 -1.14 -3.01
CA SER A 136 -10.26 -2.49 -2.55
C SER A 136 -11.06 -2.94 -1.31
N HIS A 137 -10.92 -4.21 -0.93
CA HIS A 137 -11.51 -4.76 0.31
C HIS A 137 -11.08 -4.00 1.58
N VAL A 138 -9.86 -3.47 1.63
CA VAL A 138 -9.38 -2.68 2.78
C VAL A 138 -10.00 -1.28 2.76
N SER A 139 -10.03 -0.62 1.60
CA SER A 139 -10.62 0.72 1.47
C SER A 139 -12.13 0.71 1.67
N LYS A 140 -12.85 -0.36 1.33
CA LYS A 140 -14.29 -0.49 1.66
C LYS A 140 -14.54 -0.43 3.17
N LYS A 141 -13.70 -1.09 3.98
CA LYS A 141 -13.80 -1.01 5.45
C LYS A 141 -13.44 0.37 5.99
N LEU A 142 -12.49 1.05 5.35
CA LEU A 142 -12.15 2.45 5.68
C LEU A 142 -13.33 3.37 5.36
N ALA A 143 -13.90 3.26 4.16
CA ALA A 143 -15.05 4.01 3.69
C ALA A 143 -16.25 3.82 4.63
N TYR A 144 -16.55 2.57 5.00
CA TYR A 144 -17.62 2.26 5.94
C TYR A 144 -17.42 3.00 7.27
N LYS A 145 -16.22 2.94 7.86
CA LYS A 145 -15.91 3.66 9.11
C LYS A 145 -15.98 5.18 8.95
N ALA A 146 -15.44 5.71 7.86
CA ALA A 146 -15.46 7.15 7.59
C ALA A 146 -16.90 7.67 7.44
N LEU A 147 -17.77 6.92 6.75
CA LEU A 147 -19.18 7.22 6.63
C LEU A 147 -19.90 7.10 7.98
N THR A 148 -19.89 5.92 8.60
CA THR A 148 -20.76 5.64 9.75
C THR A 148 -20.29 6.27 11.05
N ALA A 149 -18.97 6.38 11.26
CA ALA A 149 -18.41 6.89 12.51
C ALA A 149 -18.00 8.36 12.42
N LEU A 150 -17.45 8.79 11.30
CA LEU A 150 -16.97 10.16 11.13
C LEU A 150 -17.98 11.07 10.40
N GLY A 151 -18.96 10.49 9.70
CA GLY A 151 -19.94 11.25 8.92
C GLY A 151 -19.35 11.92 7.68
N MET A 152 -18.35 11.28 7.05
CA MET A 152 -17.76 11.76 5.79
C MET A 152 -18.56 11.27 4.58
N GLU A 153 -18.54 12.04 3.51
CA GLU A 153 -19.04 11.60 2.21
C GLU A 153 -17.97 10.78 1.48
N ILE A 154 -18.35 9.67 0.85
CA ILE A 154 -17.40 8.75 0.23
C ILE A 154 -17.39 8.95 -1.28
N HIS A 155 -16.28 9.42 -1.82
CA HIS A 155 -16.06 9.51 -3.26
C HIS A 155 -14.94 8.54 -3.64
N TYR A 156 -15.01 7.94 -4.82
CA TYR A 156 -13.96 7.01 -5.23
C TYR A 156 -13.67 7.03 -6.74
N HIS A 157 -12.46 6.60 -7.08
CA HIS A 157 -12.03 6.34 -8.46
C HIS A 157 -11.42 4.94 -8.53
N GLU A 158 -11.88 4.15 -9.50
CA GLU A 158 -11.42 2.78 -9.74
C GLU A 158 -11.50 2.48 -11.23
N VAL A 159 -10.61 1.61 -11.72
CA VAL A 159 -10.60 1.17 -13.13
C VAL A 159 -11.87 0.39 -13.48
N VAL A 160 -12.33 -0.42 -12.53
CA VAL A 160 -13.56 -1.22 -12.64
C VAL A 160 -14.54 -0.74 -11.57
N ARG A 161 -15.72 -0.29 -12.00
CA ARG A 161 -16.79 0.15 -11.09
C ARG A 161 -17.12 -0.96 -10.07
N SER A 162 -17.30 -0.56 -8.81
CA SER A 162 -17.75 -1.48 -7.77
C SER A 162 -19.17 -1.96 -8.04
N ALA A 163 -19.52 -3.13 -7.48
CA ALA A 163 -20.87 -3.66 -7.58
C ALA A 163 -21.88 -2.63 -6.99
N PRO A 164 -23.09 -2.49 -7.57
CA PRO A 164 -24.07 -1.50 -7.13
C PRO A 164 -24.40 -1.59 -5.64
N GLU A 165 -24.41 -2.81 -5.08
CA GLU A 165 -24.69 -3.04 -3.67
C GLU A 165 -23.64 -2.39 -2.75
N VAL A 166 -22.38 -2.37 -3.19
CA VAL A 166 -21.28 -1.73 -2.45
C VAL A 166 -21.39 -0.21 -2.50
N GLU A 167 -21.81 0.34 -3.65
CA GLU A 167 -22.02 1.79 -3.78
C GLU A 167 -23.20 2.24 -2.94
N GLU A 168 -24.28 1.45 -2.88
CA GLU A 168 -25.45 1.74 -2.04
C GLU A 168 -25.11 1.66 -0.54
N GLU A 169 -24.41 0.60 -0.11
CA GLU A 169 -23.98 0.43 1.28
C GLU A 169 -23.09 1.59 1.76
N LEU A 170 -22.17 2.04 0.91
CA LEU A 170 -21.20 3.09 1.25
C LEU A 170 -21.66 4.50 0.86
N GLN A 171 -22.85 4.64 0.26
CA GLN A 171 -23.30 5.89 -0.35
C GLN A 171 -22.21 6.51 -1.24
N ALA A 172 -21.49 5.67 -1.98
CA ALA A 172 -20.24 6.04 -2.62
C ALA A 172 -20.45 6.62 -4.02
N THR A 173 -19.88 7.80 -4.27
CA THR A 173 -19.94 8.45 -5.58
C THR A 173 -18.73 8.08 -6.42
N LEU A 174 -18.96 7.44 -7.58
CA LEU A 174 -17.91 7.11 -8.56
C LEU A 174 -17.50 8.35 -9.37
N HIS A 175 -16.19 8.56 -9.48
CA HIS A 175 -15.58 9.52 -10.40
C HIS A 175 -14.86 8.77 -11.53
N LEU A 176 -15.14 9.15 -12.78
CA LEU A 176 -14.57 8.50 -13.96
C LEU A 176 -13.09 8.82 -14.18
N THR A 177 -12.59 9.91 -13.59
CA THR A 177 -11.19 10.33 -13.72
C THR A 177 -10.60 10.64 -12.36
N LEU A 178 -9.30 10.39 -12.22
CA LEU A 178 -8.52 10.77 -11.04
C LEU A 178 -8.67 12.27 -10.73
N HIS A 179 -8.59 13.11 -11.76
CA HIS A 179 -8.71 14.57 -11.65
C HIS A 179 -10.08 15.02 -11.12
N ALA A 180 -11.17 14.39 -11.56
CA ALA A 180 -12.51 14.70 -11.05
C ALA A 180 -12.64 14.36 -9.56
N LEU A 181 -12.10 13.20 -9.15
CA LEU A 181 -12.07 12.82 -7.74
C LEU A 181 -11.26 13.83 -6.91
N MET A 182 -10.04 14.14 -7.36
CA MET A 182 -9.12 15.06 -6.69
C MET A 182 -9.74 16.44 -6.46
N GLY A 183 -10.47 16.97 -7.45
CA GLY A 183 -11.15 18.26 -7.34
C GLY A 183 -12.43 18.25 -6.50
N ALA A 184 -13.01 17.08 -6.24
CA ALA A 184 -14.21 16.93 -5.41
C ALA A 184 -13.91 16.53 -3.96
N SER A 185 -12.65 16.26 -3.60
CA SER A 185 -12.28 15.67 -2.31
C SER A 185 -11.64 16.68 -1.37
N ASP A 186 -11.95 16.58 -0.07
CA ASP A 186 -11.29 17.36 0.99
C ASP A 186 -10.13 16.58 1.63
N CYS A 187 -10.22 15.25 1.59
CA CYS A 187 -9.17 14.33 2.01
C CYS A 187 -9.03 13.22 0.95
N VAL A 188 -7.81 12.93 0.51
CA VAL A 188 -7.54 11.90 -0.49
C VAL A 188 -6.67 10.79 0.10
N THR A 189 -7.08 9.53 -0.08
CA THR A 189 -6.32 8.33 0.32
C THR A 189 -6.03 7.42 -0.87
N PHE A 190 -4.81 6.87 -0.93
CA PHE A 190 -4.40 5.95 -1.99
C PHE A 190 -4.36 4.51 -1.50
N ARG A 191 -5.05 3.63 -2.21
CA ARG A 191 -5.10 2.18 -1.96
C ARG A 191 -5.06 1.39 -3.27
N THR A 192 -4.17 1.77 -4.18
CA THR A 192 -4.00 1.13 -5.48
C THR A 192 -2.80 0.17 -5.53
N PRO A 193 -2.80 -0.80 -6.47
CA PRO A 193 -1.58 -1.50 -6.86
C PRO A 193 -0.51 -0.52 -7.38
N ASN A 194 0.74 -0.98 -7.48
CA ASN A 194 1.88 -0.14 -7.85
C ASN A 194 1.72 0.42 -9.28
N ILE A 195 1.24 1.66 -9.36
CA ILE A 195 1.23 2.45 -10.58
C ILE A 195 2.17 3.63 -10.31
N PRO A 196 3.42 3.58 -10.83
CA PRO A 196 4.40 4.64 -10.59
C PRO A 196 3.85 5.99 -11.07
N THR A 197 4.01 7.01 -10.25
CA THR A 197 3.66 8.40 -10.57
C THR A 197 2.20 8.61 -10.99
N LEU A 198 1.28 7.82 -10.44
CA LEU A 198 -0.17 8.01 -10.63
C LEU A 198 -0.61 9.44 -10.27
N VAL A 199 -0.03 10.00 -9.20
CA VAL A 199 -0.29 11.38 -8.77
C VAL A 199 0.91 12.23 -9.13
N ASN A 200 0.71 13.10 -10.11
CA ASN A 200 1.70 14.02 -10.62
C ASN A 200 1.28 15.49 -10.34
N ALA A 201 2.05 16.45 -10.85
CA ALA A 201 1.76 17.87 -10.69
C ALA A 201 0.42 18.28 -11.31
N GLU A 202 -0.02 17.62 -12.39
CA GLU A 202 -1.31 17.89 -13.03
C GLU A 202 -2.47 17.44 -12.14
N ALA A 203 -2.36 16.27 -11.52
CA ALA A 203 -3.33 15.80 -10.54
C ALA A 203 -3.42 16.81 -9.37
N PHE A 204 -2.28 17.22 -8.79
CA PHE A 204 -2.23 18.27 -7.76
C PHE A 204 -2.66 19.65 -8.26
N ALA A 205 -2.76 19.89 -9.57
CA ALA A 205 -3.31 21.15 -10.06
C ALA A 205 -4.84 21.20 -9.87
N THR A 206 -5.50 20.04 -9.87
CA THR A 206 -6.96 19.91 -9.82
C THR A 206 -7.57 19.89 -8.43
N ILE A 207 -6.76 19.73 -7.38
CA ILE A 207 -7.26 19.76 -6.00
C ILE A 207 -7.77 21.14 -5.63
N ASN A 208 -8.80 21.15 -4.77
CA ASN A 208 -9.18 22.36 -4.06
C ASN A 208 -8.05 22.81 -3.11
N THR A 209 -8.13 24.06 -2.65
CA THR A 209 -7.15 24.57 -1.69
C THR A 209 -7.39 23.95 -0.32
N ARG A 210 -6.32 23.55 0.38
CA ARG A 210 -6.32 22.90 1.72
C ARG A 210 -6.81 21.45 1.74
N VAL A 211 -6.60 20.69 0.66
CA VAL A 211 -6.86 19.25 0.67
C VAL A 211 -5.85 18.51 1.55
N ARG A 212 -6.29 17.46 2.24
CA ARG A 212 -5.42 16.54 2.98
C ARG A 212 -5.11 15.32 2.14
N LEU A 213 -3.90 14.79 2.32
CA LEU A 213 -3.46 13.62 1.57
C LEU A 213 -2.96 12.54 2.51
N GLU A 214 -3.32 11.29 2.25
CA GLU A 214 -2.85 10.11 2.96
C GLU A 214 -2.35 9.06 1.94
N ASN A 215 -1.18 8.47 2.20
CA ASN A 215 -0.65 7.37 1.40
C ASN A 215 -0.21 6.20 2.27
N THR A 216 -0.88 5.07 2.06
CA THR A 216 -0.64 3.77 2.70
C THR A 216 -0.66 2.64 1.67
N ALA A 217 -0.44 2.97 0.39
CA ALA A 217 -0.31 2.01 -0.70
C ALA A 217 1.17 1.75 -0.99
N GLN A 218 1.76 2.52 -1.91
CA GLN A 218 3.19 2.48 -2.22
C GLN A 218 3.73 3.89 -2.42
N GLY A 219 4.97 4.13 -1.98
CA GLY A 219 5.57 5.46 -2.02
C GLY A 219 5.76 6.00 -3.43
N GLN A 220 6.01 5.12 -4.41
CA GLN A 220 6.21 5.48 -5.82
C GLN A 220 4.94 5.93 -6.55
N ALA A 221 3.75 5.76 -5.94
CA ALA A 221 2.49 6.19 -6.54
C ALA A 221 2.39 7.72 -6.65
N ILE A 222 3.13 8.46 -5.82
CA ILE A 222 3.11 9.92 -5.77
C ILE A 222 4.47 10.44 -6.23
N ASN A 223 4.46 11.40 -7.16
CA ASN A 223 5.67 12.15 -7.48
C ASN A 223 6.08 13.02 -6.27
N GLN A 224 7.26 12.73 -5.70
CA GLN A 224 7.73 13.39 -4.48
C GLN A 224 7.94 14.91 -4.65
N GLU A 225 8.47 15.35 -5.80
CA GLU A 225 8.70 16.78 -6.07
C GLU A 225 7.38 17.53 -6.18
N ALA A 226 6.40 16.93 -6.86
CA ALA A 226 5.05 17.48 -6.98
C ALA A 226 4.35 17.57 -5.61
N LEU A 227 4.54 16.57 -4.74
CA LEU A 227 4.02 16.60 -3.37
C LEU A 227 4.64 17.73 -2.53
N ILE A 228 5.98 17.89 -2.59
CA ILE A 228 6.69 18.97 -1.91
C ILE A 228 6.17 20.33 -2.39
N ALA A 229 6.02 20.52 -3.70
CA ALA A 229 5.48 21.75 -4.27
C ALA A 229 4.03 22.02 -3.83
N ALA A 230 3.18 21.00 -3.78
CA ALA A 230 1.78 21.12 -3.37
C ALA A 230 1.64 21.49 -1.88
N LEU A 231 2.51 20.96 -1.00
CA LEU A 231 2.56 21.35 0.40
C LEU A 231 3.12 22.77 0.59
N SER A 232 4.20 23.10 -0.12
CA SER A 232 4.85 24.42 -0.03
C SER A 232 3.95 25.56 -0.53
N SER A 233 3.09 25.27 -1.52
CA SER A 233 2.11 26.21 -2.05
C SER A 233 0.79 26.27 -1.26
N VAL A 234 0.67 25.50 -0.16
CA VAL A 234 -0.53 25.40 0.69
C VAL A 234 -1.78 24.91 -0.07
N LYS A 235 -1.60 24.32 -1.27
CA LYS A 235 -2.67 23.58 -1.93
C LYS A 235 -3.05 22.34 -1.12
N LEU A 236 -2.05 21.64 -0.61
CA LEU A 236 -2.24 20.63 0.42
C LEU A 236 -2.07 21.27 1.80
N SER A 237 -3.03 21.04 2.70
CA SER A 237 -2.90 21.50 4.08
C SER A 237 -2.03 20.58 4.91
N ALA A 238 -2.00 19.29 4.59
CA ALA A 238 -1.25 18.26 5.29
C ALA A 238 -1.11 17.01 4.43
N ALA A 239 -0.04 16.24 4.67
CA ALA A 239 0.15 14.91 4.11
C ALA A 239 0.54 13.92 5.22
N ALA A 240 -0.02 12.71 5.18
CA ALA A 240 0.31 11.58 6.04
C ALA A 240 0.82 10.43 5.17
N LEU A 241 2.09 10.06 5.33
CA LEU A 241 2.74 9.04 4.50
C LEU A 241 3.24 7.90 5.39
N ASP A 242 2.73 6.69 5.17
CA ASP A 242 3.29 5.45 5.73
C ASP A 242 4.44 4.95 4.83
N VAL A 243 4.28 5.13 3.53
CA VAL A 243 5.19 4.68 2.48
C VAL A 243 5.85 5.87 1.77
N HIS A 244 7.14 5.74 1.44
CA HIS A 244 7.96 6.82 0.88
C HIS A 244 8.53 6.46 -0.49
N TYR A 245 8.72 7.45 -1.37
CA TYR A 245 9.23 7.22 -2.73
C TYR A 245 10.57 6.45 -2.74
N HIS A 246 11.45 6.79 -1.80
CA HIS A 246 12.65 6.03 -1.47
C HIS A 246 12.48 5.33 -0.11
N GLU A 247 11.82 4.17 -0.10
CA GLU A 247 11.68 3.32 1.10
C GLU A 247 13.06 3.05 1.72
N SER A 248 13.18 3.16 3.05
CA SER A 248 14.42 3.27 3.88
C SER A 248 15.06 4.67 4.03
N ARG A 249 14.65 5.67 3.25
CA ARG A 249 15.13 7.07 3.39
C ARG A 249 13.98 8.07 3.27
N VAL A 250 13.51 8.57 4.41
CA VAL A 250 12.53 9.66 4.44
C VAL A 250 13.15 10.94 3.85
N SER A 251 12.39 11.65 3.02
CA SER A 251 12.82 12.94 2.47
C SER A 251 12.99 13.96 3.59
N ARG A 252 14.17 14.57 3.69
CA ARG A 252 14.44 15.63 4.66
C ARG A 252 13.52 16.82 4.48
N THR A 253 13.18 17.16 3.24
CA THR A 253 12.29 18.28 2.95
C THR A 253 10.89 18.02 3.49
N LEU A 254 10.34 16.83 3.27
CA LEU A 254 9.02 16.46 3.80
C LEU A 254 8.99 16.35 5.33
N ALA A 255 10.13 16.02 5.96
CA ALA A 255 10.22 15.93 7.42
C ALA A 255 10.22 17.30 8.12
N VAL A 256 10.43 18.40 7.38
CA VAL A 256 10.59 19.75 7.92
C VAL A 256 9.45 20.70 7.53
N ILE A 257 8.68 20.35 6.49
CA ILE A 257 7.46 21.08 6.07
C ILE A 257 6.32 20.77 7.06
#